data_AF-A0A7W0YE58-F1
#
_entry.id   AF-A0A7W0YE58-F1
#
_cell.length_a   1.000
_cell.length_b   1.000
_cell.length_c   1.000
_cell.angle_alpha   90.00
_cell.angle_beta   90.00
_cell.angle_gamma   90.00
#
_symmetry.space_group_name_H-M   'P 1'
#
loop_
_entity.id
_entity.type
_entity.pdbx_description
1 polymer ?
#
loop_
_entity_poly.entity_id
_entity_poly.type
_entity_poly.pdbx_seq_one_letter_code
_entity_poly.pdbx_strand_id
1 'polypeptide(L)'
;MTRDIVYFDLETQRTANDAGGWDRKGNMQMSVGVTYSTRTERYQIFHESQVHDLIQQLRGADLVVGFNVINFDYHVLMGYTVLDLAHELPTVDLMVDMEAKLGHQLGLDAIAQATLGVGKTAMSLDAIKWWREGRFLEVAEYCCFDVKVTRLVHEHGCRHKELYFHDRFARRQRVAVEWEM
;
A
#
# COMPACT_ATOMS: atom_id res chain seq x y z
N MET A 1 -24.35 -2.16 9.65
CA MET A 1 -23.13 -1.47 10.12
C MET A 1 -22.39 -0.99 8.88
N THR A 2 -21.74 0.16 8.92
CA THR A 2 -20.91 0.63 7.80
C THR A 2 -19.71 -0.30 7.64
N ARG A 3 -19.35 -0.63 6.39
CA ARG A 3 -18.22 -1.50 6.03
C ARG A 3 -16.90 -0.94 6.60
N ASP A 4 -16.09 -1.78 7.23
CA ASP A 4 -14.73 -1.43 7.67
C ASP A 4 -13.73 -1.69 6.54
N ILE A 5 -13.37 -0.63 5.83
CA ILE A 5 -12.28 -0.63 4.86
C ILE A 5 -10.99 -0.29 5.61
N VAL A 6 -10.01 -1.17 5.50
CA VAL A 6 -8.67 -0.96 6.06
C VAL A 6 -7.72 -0.65 4.91
N TYR A 7 -7.21 0.58 4.88
CA TYR A 7 -6.13 0.96 3.97
C TYR A 7 -4.80 0.55 4.59
N PHE A 8 -3.91 -0.05 3.81
CA PHE A 8 -2.73 -0.73 4.33
C PHE A 8 -1.50 -0.54 3.43
N ASP A 9 -0.35 -0.39 4.08
CA ASP A 9 0.99 -0.38 3.50
C ASP A 9 2.00 -0.84 4.57
N LEU A 10 3.14 -1.40 4.14
CA LEU A 10 4.28 -1.66 5.02
C LEU A 10 5.62 -1.26 4.42
N GLU A 11 6.57 -1.04 5.30
CA GLU A 11 7.99 -0.88 5.00
C GLU A 11 8.79 -2.09 5.45
N THR A 12 9.92 -2.32 4.78
CA THR A 12 10.77 -3.50 5.03
C THR A 12 12.06 -3.16 5.76
N GLN A 13 12.66 -4.17 6.41
CA GLN A 13 13.95 -4.02 7.08
C GLN A 13 15.14 -4.22 6.14
N ARG A 14 14.93 -5.03 5.10
CA ARG A 14 15.99 -5.52 4.20
C ARG A 14 15.56 -5.33 2.76
N THR A 15 16.53 -5.02 1.90
CA THR A 15 16.29 -5.03 0.46
C THR A 15 16.04 -6.46 -0.03
N ALA A 16 15.46 -6.60 -1.23
CA ALA A 16 15.32 -7.92 -1.85
C ALA A 16 16.67 -8.64 -1.97
N ASN A 17 17.76 -7.91 -2.28
CA ASN A 17 19.10 -8.49 -2.37
C ASN A 17 19.59 -9.03 -1.03
N ASP A 18 19.37 -8.28 0.07
CA ASP A 18 19.73 -8.72 1.42
C ASP A 18 18.90 -9.92 1.90
N ALA A 19 17.67 -10.06 1.37
CA ALA A 19 16.75 -11.17 1.67
C ALA A 19 17.00 -12.44 0.83
N GLY A 20 17.88 -12.35 -0.18
CA GLY A 20 18.20 -13.45 -1.09
C GLY A 20 17.30 -13.52 -2.34
N GLY A 21 16.68 -12.40 -2.73
CA GLY A 21 15.93 -12.23 -3.97
C GLY A 21 14.44 -11.91 -3.78
N TRP A 22 13.78 -11.48 -4.86
CA TRP A 22 12.35 -11.13 -4.89
C TRP A 22 11.40 -12.31 -4.64
N ASP A 23 11.89 -13.55 -4.77
CA ASP A 23 11.15 -14.77 -4.44
C ASP A 23 11.14 -15.06 -2.93
N ARG A 24 11.89 -14.29 -2.14
CA ARG A 24 12.04 -14.44 -0.68
C ARG A 24 11.52 -13.24 0.09
N LYS A 25 10.39 -12.65 -0.35
CA LYS A 25 9.84 -11.43 0.26
C LYS A 25 9.61 -11.54 1.77
N GLY A 26 9.20 -12.71 2.27
CA GLY A 26 9.08 -12.95 3.72
C GLY A 26 10.39 -12.73 4.51
N ASN A 27 11.54 -12.95 3.88
CA ASN A 27 12.85 -12.68 4.50
C ASN A 27 13.21 -11.18 4.51
N MET A 28 12.46 -10.32 3.83
CA MET A 28 12.69 -8.88 3.85
C MET A 28 12.31 -8.26 5.21
N GLN A 29 11.39 -8.93 5.94
CA GLN A 29 10.88 -8.53 7.26
C GLN A 29 10.18 -7.16 7.27
N MET A 30 9.16 -7.01 8.10
CA MET A 30 8.47 -5.73 8.27
C MET A 30 9.27 -4.83 9.22
N SER A 31 9.54 -3.59 8.84
CA SER A 31 10.04 -2.56 9.77
C SER A 31 8.87 -1.83 10.43
N VAL A 32 7.97 -1.28 9.61
CA VAL A 32 6.74 -0.59 10.03
C VAL A 32 5.58 -1.05 9.17
N GLY A 33 4.43 -1.32 9.78
CA GLY A 33 3.16 -1.43 9.05
C GLY A 33 2.23 -0.29 9.47
N VAL A 34 1.48 0.27 8.52
CA VAL A 34 0.49 1.30 8.83
C VAL A 34 -0.85 0.92 8.26
N THR A 35 -1.90 1.17 9.04
CA THR A 35 -3.27 1.07 8.57
C THR A 35 -4.06 2.36 8.79
N TYR A 36 -5.12 2.54 8.02
CA TYR A 36 -6.22 3.44 8.33
C TYR A 36 -7.54 2.68 8.22
N SER A 37 -8.35 2.66 9.28
CA SER A 37 -9.66 1.99 9.29
C SER A 37 -10.79 3.01 9.18
N THR A 38 -11.74 2.78 8.26
CA THR A 38 -12.94 3.64 8.13
C THR A 38 -13.88 3.49 9.31
N ARG A 39 -13.89 2.35 10.00
CA ARG A 39 -14.71 2.15 11.21
C ARG A 39 -14.21 2.98 12.40
N THR A 40 -12.90 3.11 12.55
CA THR A 40 -12.29 3.84 13.68
C THR A 40 -11.90 5.27 13.33
N GLU A 41 -11.87 5.59 12.03
CA GLU A 41 -11.41 6.85 11.44
C GLU A 41 -9.98 7.23 11.88
N ARG A 42 -9.14 6.22 12.14
CA ARG A 42 -7.81 6.40 12.73
C ARG A 42 -6.75 5.66 11.95
N TYR A 43 -5.56 6.27 11.95
CA TYR A 43 -4.34 5.57 11.61
C TYR A 43 -3.86 4.72 12.79
N GLN A 44 -3.28 3.58 12.50
CA GLN A 44 -2.56 2.76 13.46
C GLN A 44 -1.19 2.40 12.88
N ILE A 45 -0.15 2.58 13.69
CA ILE A 45 1.24 2.29 13.32
C ILE A 45 1.66 1.07 14.11
N PHE A 46 2.23 0.09 13.44
CA PHE A 46 2.68 -1.18 13.99
C PHE A 46 4.19 -1.30 13.82
N HIS A 47 4.89 -1.53 14.92
CA HIS A 47 6.26 -2.02 14.89
C HIS A 47 6.28 -3.53 14.56
N GLU A 48 7.41 -4.09 14.12
CA GLU A 48 7.56 -5.53 13.85
C GLU A 48 7.05 -6.41 15.00
N SER A 49 7.31 -6.02 16.25
CA SER A 49 6.84 -6.74 17.44
C SER A 49 5.31 -6.86 17.55
N GLN A 50 4.56 -6.06 16.79
CA GLN A 50 3.09 -6.03 16.73
C GLN A 50 2.55 -6.58 15.41
N VAL A 51 3.38 -7.25 14.59
CA VAL A 51 2.98 -7.80 13.28
C VAL A 51 1.77 -8.72 13.36
N HIS A 52 1.62 -9.48 14.45
CA HIS A 52 0.47 -10.35 14.64
C HIS A 52 -0.81 -9.55 14.85
N ASP A 53 -0.76 -8.42 15.57
CA ASP A 53 -1.92 -7.52 15.76
C ASP A 53 -2.34 -6.88 14.43
N LEU A 54 -1.36 -6.48 13.60
CA LEU A 54 -1.60 -6.01 12.24
C LEU A 54 -2.32 -7.07 11.41
N ILE A 55 -1.79 -8.31 11.39
CA ILE A 55 -2.41 -9.42 10.64
C ILE A 55 -3.85 -9.67 11.14
N GLN A 56 -4.10 -9.63 12.44
CA GLN A 56 -5.46 -9.78 12.97
C GLN A 56 -6.38 -8.63 12.53
N GLN A 57 -5.90 -7.39 12.49
CA GLN A 57 -6.69 -6.26 12.00
C GLN A 57 -7.05 -6.43 10.52
N LEU A 58 -6.09 -6.82 9.67
CA LEU A 58 -6.34 -7.05 8.24
C LEU A 58 -7.36 -8.17 8.01
N ARG A 59 -7.26 -9.27 8.77
CA ARG A 59 -8.24 -10.38 8.71
C ARG A 59 -9.63 -10.00 9.22
N GLY A 60 -9.71 -9.02 10.11
CA GLY A 60 -10.97 -8.50 10.64
C GLY A 60 -11.62 -7.43 9.77
N ALA A 61 -10.97 -7.00 8.69
CA ALA A 61 -11.50 -5.99 7.77
C ALA A 61 -12.53 -6.58 6.81
N ASP A 62 -13.54 -5.80 6.45
CA ASP A 62 -14.48 -6.19 5.39
C ASP A 62 -13.88 -6.00 3.98
N LEU A 63 -12.83 -5.17 3.89
CA LEU A 63 -12.01 -4.96 2.71
C LEU A 63 -10.65 -4.39 3.12
N VAL A 64 -9.58 -4.92 2.55
CA VAL A 64 -8.26 -4.28 2.57
C VAL A 64 -8.05 -3.54 1.25
N VAL A 65 -7.54 -2.30 1.32
CA VAL A 65 -7.15 -1.52 0.14
C VAL A 65 -5.68 -1.17 0.26
N GLY A 66 -4.91 -1.43 -0.78
CA GLY A 66 -3.47 -1.20 -0.78
C GLY A 66 -2.91 -0.95 -2.18
N PHE A 67 -1.60 -0.72 -2.24
CA PHE A 67 -0.89 -0.51 -3.49
C PHE A 67 0.19 -1.58 -3.67
N ASN A 68 -0.05 -2.55 -4.56
CA ASN A 68 0.81 -3.73 -4.75
C ASN A 68 0.87 -4.69 -3.54
N VAL A 69 -0.07 -4.60 -2.62
CA VAL A 69 -0.14 -5.42 -1.41
C VAL A 69 -0.26 -6.91 -1.70
N ILE A 70 -0.94 -7.30 -2.79
CA ILE A 70 -1.11 -8.71 -3.17
C ILE A 70 0.25 -9.32 -3.54
N ASN A 71 1.05 -8.60 -4.34
CA ASN A 71 2.31 -9.13 -4.87
C ASN A 71 3.53 -8.83 -3.99
N PHE A 72 3.37 -7.98 -2.96
CA PHE A 72 4.47 -7.54 -2.11
C PHE A 72 4.17 -7.67 -0.62
N ASP A 73 3.38 -6.77 -0.05
CA ASP A 73 3.19 -6.61 1.40
C ASP A 73 2.68 -7.89 2.07
N TYR A 74 1.70 -8.56 1.46
CA TYR A 74 1.20 -9.82 1.97
C TYR A 74 2.26 -10.91 1.99
N HIS A 75 3.12 -10.98 0.97
CA HIS A 75 4.23 -11.93 0.97
C HIS A 75 5.31 -11.60 2.02
N VAL A 76 5.48 -10.33 2.37
CA VAL A 76 6.32 -9.95 3.52
C VAL A 76 5.67 -10.43 4.82
N LEU A 77 4.37 -10.17 5.01
CA LEU A 77 3.62 -10.60 6.20
C LEU A 77 3.51 -12.12 6.34
N MET A 78 3.46 -12.88 5.24
CA MET A 78 3.51 -14.35 5.22
C MET A 78 4.84 -14.90 5.77
N GLY A 79 5.89 -14.07 5.93
CA GLY A 79 7.07 -14.46 6.71
C GLY A 79 6.79 -14.66 8.21
N TYR A 80 5.67 -14.13 8.71
CA TYR A 80 5.28 -14.15 10.13
C TYR A 80 4.06 -15.04 10.42
N THR A 81 3.46 -15.64 9.39
CA THR A 81 2.24 -16.44 9.54
C THR A 81 2.20 -17.59 8.53
N VAL A 82 1.44 -18.62 8.85
CA VAL A 82 1.20 -19.76 7.93
C VAL A 82 0.03 -19.52 6.97
N LEU A 83 -0.67 -18.39 7.12
CA LEU A 83 -1.86 -18.03 6.34
C LEU A 83 -1.48 -17.56 4.94
N ASP A 84 -2.34 -17.85 3.97
CA ASP A 84 -2.23 -17.30 2.61
C ASP A 84 -3.03 -16.00 2.53
N LEU A 85 -2.47 -14.90 3.06
CA LEU A 85 -3.12 -13.60 3.11
C LEU A 85 -3.61 -13.08 1.75
N ALA A 86 -2.88 -13.37 0.67
CA ALA A 86 -3.25 -12.91 -0.68
C ALA A 86 -4.51 -13.62 -1.20
N HIS A 87 -4.73 -14.87 -0.78
CA HIS A 87 -5.94 -15.60 -1.11
C HIS A 87 -7.07 -15.37 -0.11
N GLU A 88 -6.75 -15.20 1.17
CA GLU A 88 -7.74 -15.12 2.26
C GLU A 88 -8.40 -13.75 2.40
N LEU A 89 -7.68 -12.65 2.11
CA LEU A 89 -8.15 -11.30 2.41
C LEU A 89 -8.95 -10.70 1.23
N PRO A 90 -10.19 -10.24 1.44
CA PRO A 90 -10.90 -9.43 0.46
C PRO A 90 -10.11 -8.15 0.20
N THR A 91 -9.60 -7.98 -1.02
CA THR A 91 -8.61 -6.94 -1.34
C THR A 91 -8.96 -6.17 -2.60
N VAL A 92 -8.78 -4.84 -2.56
CA VAL A 92 -8.62 -4.00 -3.76
C VAL A 92 -7.15 -3.55 -3.79
N ASP A 93 -6.43 -4.02 -4.80
CA ASP A 93 -5.04 -3.63 -5.05
C ASP A 93 -5.00 -2.64 -6.23
N LEU A 94 -4.74 -1.38 -5.92
CA LEU A 94 -4.84 -0.30 -6.90
C LEU A 94 -3.83 -0.46 -8.05
N MET A 95 -2.66 -1.05 -7.77
CA MET A 95 -1.64 -1.24 -8.80
C MET A 95 -2.04 -2.37 -9.74
N VAL A 96 -2.49 -3.50 -9.19
CA VAL A 96 -2.93 -4.66 -9.98
C VAL A 96 -4.11 -4.29 -10.88
N ASP A 97 -5.11 -3.59 -10.34
CA ASP A 97 -6.29 -3.16 -11.09
C ASP A 97 -5.93 -2.19 -12.23
N MET A 98 -5.00 -1.28 -11.98
CA MET A 98 -4.52 -0.32 -12.98
C MET A 98 -3.67 -1.01 -14.06
N GLU A 99 -2.78 -1.92 -13.66
CA GLU A 99 -1.97 -2.71 -14.60
C GLU A 99 -2.87 -3.55 -15.52
N ALA A 100 -3.89 -4.20 -14.97
CA ALA A 100 -4.85 -4.98 -15.76
C ALA A 100 -5.58 -4.14 -16.83
N LYS A 101 -5.84 -2.85 -16.54
CA LYS A 101 -6.50 -1.93 -17.47
C LYS A 101 -5.55 -1.31 -18.49
N LEU A 102 -4.29 -1.08 -18.12
CA LEU A 102 -3.33 -0.31 -18.92
C LEU A 102 -2.26 -1.16 -19.61
N GLY A 103 -2.12 -2.42 -19.21
CA GLY A 103 -1.09 -3.35 -19.70
C GLY A 103 0.34 -3.02 -19.25
N HIS A 104 0.50 -2.11 -18.28
CA HIS A 104 1.78 -1.77 -17.67
C HIS A 104 1.58 -1.18 -16.27
N GLN A 105 2.63 -1.26 -15.46
CA GLN A 105 2.63 -0.76 -14.09
C GLN A 105 2.83 0.75 -14.05
N LEU A 106 2.11 1.39 -13.13
CA LEU A 106 2.27 2.80 -12.76
C LEU A 106 2.60 2.87 -11.28
N GLY A 107 3.38 3.86 -10.86
CA GLY A 107 3.62 4.13 -9.43
C GLY A 107 2.49 4.93 -8.80
N LEU A 108 2.30 4.77 -7.49
CA LEU A 108 1.26 5.47 -6.72
C LEU A 108 1.36 6.98 -6.89
N ASP A 109 2.57 7.55 -6.78
CA ASP A 109 2.80 8.99 -6.93
C ASP A 109 2.39 9.50 -8.32
N ALA A 110 2.63 8.72 -9.38
CA ALA A 110 2.26 9.12 -10.74
C ALA A 110 0.74 9.19 -10.92
N ILE A 111 0.01 8.23 -10.35
CA ILE A 111 -1.46 8.19 -10.35
C ILE A 111 -2.02 9.33 -9.49
N ALA A 112 -1.49 9.51 -8.28
CA ALA A 112 -1.92 10.53 -7.33
C ALA A 112 -1.70 11.94 -7.88
N GLN A 113 -0.53 12.22 -8.48
CA GLN A 113 -0.23 13.51 -9.07
C GLN A 113 -1.17 13.84 -10.23
N ALA A 114 -1.41 12.89 -11.12
CA ALA A 114 -2.27 13.10 -12.28
C ALA A 114 -3.76 13.21 -11.90
N THR A 115 -4.18 12.53 -10.84
CA THR A 115 -5.59 12.46 -10.40
C THR A 115 -5.97 13.55 -9.42
N LEU A 116 -5.18 13.72 -8.36
CA LEU A 116 -5.48 14.58 -7.22
C LEU A 116 -4.71 15.91 -7.25
N GLY A 117 -3.70 16.03 -8.14
CA GLY A 117 -2.76 17.15 -8.10
C GLY A 117 -1.84 17.12 -6.87
N VAL A 118 -1.87 16.03 -6.10
CA VAL A 118 -1.02 15.79 -4.93
C VAL A 118 0.14 14.93 -5.38
N GLY A 119 1.37 15.38 -5.14
CA GLY A 119 2.56 14.58 -5.38
C GLY A 119 3.59 14.83 -4.29
N LYS A 120 4.45 13.83 -4.06
CA LYS A 120 5.63 14.01 -3.23
C LYS A 120 6.46 15.14 -3.84
N THR A 121 6.68 16.21 -3.07
CA THR A 121 7.80 17.11 -3.30
C THR A 121 9.08 16.30 -3.15
N ALA A 122 9.55 15.72 -4.26
CA ALA A 122 10.87 15.18 -4.51
C ALA A 122 11.66 14.76 -3.27
N MET A 123 11.31 13.64 -2.67
CA MET A 123 12.30 12.86 -1.94
C MET A 123 12.11 11.39 -2.30
N SER A 124 13.05 10.83 -3.05
CA SER A 124 13.29 9.39 -3.03
C SER A 124 13.74 9.06 -1.60
N LEU A 125 12.77 8.74 -0.77
CA LEU A 125 13.01 8.39 0.62
C LEU A 125 13.36 6.91 0.68
N ASP A 126 14.56 6.65 1.17
CA ASP A 126 15.04 5.28 1.39
C ASP A 126 14.64 4.85 2.81
N ALA A 127 13.40 4.37 2.95
CA ALA A 127 12.85 3.89 4.21
C ALA A 127 13.74 2.80 4.85
N ILE A 128 14.38 1.96 4.04
CA ILE A 128 15.33 0.94 4.51
C ILE A 128 16.57 1.59 5.12
N LYS A 129 17.10 2.65 4.50
CA LYS A 129 18.22 3.43 5.09
C LYS A 129 17.82 4.03 6.44
N TRP A 130 16.65 4.66 6.54
CA TRP A 130 16.17 5.22 7.80
C TRP A 130 15.97 4.17 8.88
N TRP A 131 15.43 3.01 8.52
CA TRP A 131 15.33 1.88 9.42
C TRP A 131 16.70 1.47 9.98
N ARG A 132 17.72 1.34 9.11
CA ARG A 132 19.10 1.04 9.52
C ARG A 132 19.71 2.10 10.43
N GLU A 133 19.28 3.35 10.30
CA GLU A 133 19.70 4.48 11.14
C GLU A 133 18.89 4.57 12.45
N GLY A 134 17.91 3.68 12.69
CA GLY A 134 17.04 3.72 13.86
C GLY A 134 15.97 4.83 13.82
N ARG A 135 15.73 5.40 12.64
CA ARG A 135 14.82 6.53 12.40
C ARG A 135 13.38 6.06 12.18
N PHE A 136 12.82 5.43 13.20
CA PHE A 136 11.50 4.80 13.16
C PHE A 136 10.37 5.79 12.82
N LEU A 137 10.41 7.00 13.38
CA LEU A 137 9.34 7.99 13.16
C LEU A 137 9.26 8.42 11.71
N GLU A 138 10.41 8.57 11.03
CA GLU A 138 10.46 8.95 9.62
C GLU A 138 9.98 7.82 8.70
N VAL A 139 10.31 6.56 9.01
CA VAL A 139 9.75 5.41 8.30
C VAL A 139 8.22 5.36 8.48
N ALA A 140 7.73 5.57 9.71
CA ALA A 140 6.30 5.56 10.00
C ALA A 140 5.55 6.74 9.35
N GLU A 141 6.13 7.93 9.33
CA GLU A 141 5.56 9.11 8.67
C GLU A 141 5.44 8.89 7.16
N TYR A 142 6.48 8.30 6.55
CA TYR A 142 6.47 7.95 5.14
C TYR A 142 5.38 6.93 4.81
N CYS A 143 5.31 5.81 5.55
CA CYS A 143 4.29 4.79 5.35
C CYS A 143 2.87 5.35 5.60
N CYS A 144 2.69 6.22 6.60
CA CYS A 144 1.42 6.94 6.80
C CYS A 144 1.02 7.80 5.60
N PHE A 145 1.99 8.43 4.93
CA PHE A 145 1.73 9.19 3.72
C PHE A 145 1.27 8.28 2.58
N ASP A 146 1.89 7.13 2.39
CA ASP A 146 1.51 6.17 1.33
C ASP A 146 0.13 5.57 1.58
N VAL A 147 -0.23 5.23 2.83
CA VAL A 147 -1.61 4.86 3.21
C VAL A 147 -2.60 5.99 2.92
N LYS A 148 -2.25 7.24 3.26
CA LYS A 148 -3.09 8.40 2.99
C LYS A 148 -3.33 8.59 1.50
N VAL A 149 -2.28 8.52 0.68
CA VAL A 149 -2.38 8.71 -0.77
C VAL A 149 -3.19 7.58 -1.40
N THR A 150 -2.93 6.33 -1.02
CA THR A 150 -3.71 5.15 -1.42
C THR A 150 -5.20 5.35 -1.13
N ARG A 151 -5.53 5.80 0.09
CA ARG A 151 -6.91 6.11 0.46
C ARG A 151 -7.54 7.19 -0.41
N LEU A 152 -6.85 8.32 -0.60
CA LEU A 152 -7.40 9.43 -1.38
C LEU A 152 -7.61 9.05 -2.86
N VAL A 153 -6.72 8.24 -3.44
CA VAL A 153 -6.85 7.73 -4.81
C VAL A 153 -8.04 6.78 -4.90
N HIS A 154 -8.15 5.82 -3.97
CA HIS A 154 -9.27 4.89 -3.94
C HIS A 154 -10.61 5.62 -3.78
N GLU A 155 -10.73 6.52 -2.79
CA GLU A 155 -11.96 7.31 -2.56
C GLU A 155 -12.33 8.17 -3.77
N HIS A 156 -11.34 8.73 -4.49
CA HIS A 156 -11.58 9.46 -5.73
C HIS A 156 -12.13 8.52 -6.81
N GLY A 157 -11.52 7.35 -6.99
CA GLY A 157 -11.96 6.32 -7.92
C GLY A 157 -13.40 5.85 -7.64
N CYS A 158 -13.75 5.61 -6.37
CA CYS A 158 -15.10 5.25 -5.99
C CYS A 158 -16.12 6.35 -6.31
N ARG A 159 -15.77 7.62 -6.08
CA ARG A 159 -16.69 8.75 -6.26
C ARG A 159 -16.87 9.18 -7.72
N HIS A 160 -15.78 9.18 -8.49
CA HIS A 160 -15.78 9.73 -9.85
C HIS A 160 -15.75 8.65 -10.93
N LYS A 161 -15.50 7.39 -10.54
CA LYS A 161 -15.39 6.23 -11.45
C LYS A 161 -14.29 6.40 -12.51
N GLU A 162 -13.31 7.24 -12.22
CA GLU A 162 -12.17 7.51 -13.09
C GLU A 162 -10.92 7.85 -12.29
N LEU A 163 -9.77 7.58 -12.89
CA LEU A 163 -8.45 8.04 -12.48
C LEU A 163 -7.72 8.64 -13.67
N TYR A 164 -6.61 9.31 -13.40
CA TYR A 164 -5.76 9.93 -14.38
C TYR A 164 -4.31 9.48 -14.23
N PHE A 165 -3.59 9.45 -15.33
CA PHE A 165 -2.15 9.17 -15.39
C PHE A 165 -1.51 9.93 -16.56
N HIS A 166 -0.18 9.96 -16.64
CA HIS A 166 0.52 10.50 -17.80
C HIS A 166 1.04 9.35 -18.66
N ASP A 167 0.78 9.40 -19.97
CA ASP A 167 1.34 8.43 -20.91
C ASP A 167 2.84 8.66 -21.14
N ARG A 168 3.46 7.79 -21.95
CA ARG A 168 4.88 7.90 -22.34
C ARG A 168 5.28 9.22 -23.03
N PHE A 169 4.29 10.02 -23.46
CA PHE A 169 4.47 11.33 -24.07
C PHE A 169 4.11 12.47 -23.12
N ALA A 170 4.02 12.20 -21.82
CA ALA A 170 3.63 13.15 -20.76
C ALA A 170 2.22 13.76 -20.96
N ARG A 171 1.34 13.09 -21.71
CA ARG A 171 -0.04 13.55 -21.89
C ARG A 171 -0.92 12.94 -20.82
N ARG A 172 -1.73 13.77 -20.14
CA ARG A 172 -2.70 13.31 -19.15
C ARG A 172 -3.80 12.49 -19.83
N GLN A 173 -3.87 11.22 -19.48
CA GLN A 173 -4.88 10.27 -19.94
C GLN A 173 -5.84 9.93 -18.79
N ARG A 174 -7.03 9.47 -19.17
CA ARG A 174 -8.10 9.05 -18.26
C ARG A 174 -8.28 7.55 -18.35
N VAL A 175 -8.54 6.90 -17.21
CA VAL A 175 -8.91 5.48 -17.12
C VAL A 175 -10.14 5.32 -16.24
N ALA A 176 -11.09 4.50 -16.66
CA ALA A 176 -12.30 4.23 -15.90
C ALA A 176 -12.05 3.13 -14.85
N VAL A 177 -12.56 3.35 -13.63
CA VAL A 177 -12.48 2.41 -12.50
C VAL A 177 -13.87 2.15 -11.92
N GLU A 178 -14.09 0.96 -11.38
CA GLU A 178 -15.41 0.49 -10.92
C GLU A 178 -15.41 0.14 -9.43
N TRP A 179 -14.52 0.77 -8.64
CA TRP A 179 -14.41 0.54 -7.20
C TRP A 179 -15.64 1.07 -6.43
N GLU A 180 -15.95 0.43 -5.31
CA GLU A 180 -17.08 0.78 -4.43
C GLU A 180 -16.60 1.00 -2.99
N MET A 181 -17.34 1.85 -2.26
CA MET A 181 -17.12 2.12 -0.82
C MET A 181 -17.74 1.04 0.07
#